data_AF-A0AAU0NH54-F1
#
_entry.id   AF-A0AAU0NH54-F1
#
_cell.length_a   1.000
_cell.length_b   1.000
_cell.length_c   1.000
_cell.angle_alpha   90.00
_cell.angle_beta   90.00
_cell.angle_gamma   90.00
#
_symmetry.space_group_name_H-M   'P 1'
#
loop_
_entity.id
_entity.type
_entity.pdbx_description
1 polymer ?
#
loop_
_entity_poly.entity_id
_entity_poly.type
_entity_poly.pdbx_seq_one_letter_code
_entity_poly.pdbx_strand_id
1 'polypeptide(L)'
;MLKAFSKRHFFTQLPVVGYLPLKKFHILPIFGLEPKLIKQSVDSVARDREKIGHCTLLNALVHSLGFKGGFSGFLDAYEQILKPFMEDHNLSQYADLIEPRFPCDGASRLKHQRQDVSDRLFYSDSPIPDKIFTGYNFRYDQYFDDGIGIYNFEIDHSDYGLHQNPYDENDSSNVDVALQNPTLEVPLKRKQPNTRSLIDIVIGGDLFYIQAGFNLLGDQLIQPREKELVFQIYNNNESALEKCLIHCNKKMNLFIQRIEEVNQGWIEVIPFNENLIFLKGEKGEYDFLFKNQRDEEFKHQIYEPYLKRADVPKFDDEYHFKRWFYFEFKGNRQQQSHQAETEYYFSGGKACDYPGTEELLKRSLYIDYAKTLVDLGSSIELPKFQKIRLENGKCLMVSDLIPIEDFQEFLISNPLYLEGRADVFEQEGLLDNLESVNADEDTSLPVSLTWYDVMAFISWFNRKNKVESRLLTYDEFIEVSPFSEKIDDDSGLSFYSPPLNRTFNGETSFIGQPNEEFEYNCLSFYDENGDKIFGHPPYMKEKSFQKIQLKFEDVKYLEKHELRFIDSKNFGEWLNNKTCVCCKTLTGFYNYIAKPTPVLDSTGKYKGRKTGFRLCYELKD
;
A
#
# COMPACT_ATOMS: atom_id res chain seq x y z
N MET A 1 15.75 47.35 6.06
CA MET A 1 15.03 47.56 4.79
C MET A 1 14.10 46.37 4.57
N LEU A 2 12.87 46.48 5.07
CA LEU A 2 11.83 45.47 4.92
C LEU A 2 11.25 45.55 3.51
N LYS A 3 11.32 44.45 2.74
CA LYS A 3 10.44 44.26 1.59
C LYS A 3 9.23 43.47 2.05
N ALA A 4 8.12 44.20 2.20
CA ALA A 4 6.79 43.65 2.35
C ALA A 4 6.47 42.74 1.16
N PHE A 5 6.31 41.44 1.41
CA PHE A 5 5.58 40.57 0.51
C PHE A 5 4.11 40.60 0.92
N SER A 6 3.32 41.14 0.01
CA SER A 6 1.86 41.22 0.01
C SER A 6 1.22 39.93 0.49
N LYS A 7 0.36 40.05 1.51
CA LYS A 7 -0.75 39.11 1.78
C LYS A 7 -1.47 38.85 0.45
N ARG A 8 -1.33 37.64 -0.11
CA ARG A 8 -2.24 37.11 -1.12
C ARG A 8 -3.22 36.19 -0.41
N HIS A 9 -4.48 36.36 -0.77
CA HIS A 9 -5.64 35.71 -0.19
C HIS A 9 -5.43 34.22 0.09
N PHE A 10 -5.67 33.81 1.34
CA PHE A 10 -6.08 32.45 1.65
C PHE A 10 -7.43 32.21 0.94
N PHE A 11 -7.39 31.70 -0.29
CA PHE A 11 -8.49 30.88 -0.76
C PHE A 11 -8.38 29.59 0.04
N THR A 12 -9.30 29.36 0.97
CA THR A 12 -9.58 28.00 1.44
C THR A 12 -9.80 27.16 0.19
N GLN A 13 -8.85 26.26 -0.14
CA GLN A 13 -9.04 25.33 -1.24
C GLN A 13 -10.36 24.61 -0.99
N LEU A 14 -11.25 24.65 -1.98
CA LEU A 14 -12.48 23.87 -1.94
C LEU A 14 -12.10 22.40 -1.78
N PRO A 15 -12.80 21.63 -0.92
CA PRO A 15 -12.50 20.22 -0.75
C PRO A 15 -12.71 19.49 -2.08
N VAL A 16 -11.80 18.55 -2.38
CA VAL A 16 -11.92 17.65 -3.54
C VAL A 16 -12.97 16.60 -3.21
N VAL A 17 -14.00 16.46 -4.04
CA VAL A 17 -15.07 15.46 -3.89
C VAL A 17 -14.57 14.06 -4.20
N GLY A 18 -13.65 13.96 -5.15
CA GLY A 18 -12.97 12.73 -5.54
C GLY A 18 -12.11 12.95 -6.78
N TYR A 19 -11.43 11.90 -7.23
CA TYR A 19 -10.53 11.94 -8.36
C TYR A 19 -11.05 11.07 -9.51
N LEU A 20 -10.93 11.60 -10.72
CA LEU A 20 -11.32 10.93 -11.95
C LEU A 20 -10.05 10.53 -12.73
N PRO A 21 -9.74 9.23 -12.83
CA PRO A 21 -8.67 8.78 -13.71
C PRO A 21 -9.10 8.87 -15.17
N LEU A 22 -8.24 9.47 -15.99
CA LEU A 22 -8.39 9.58 -17.43
C LEU A 22 -7.44 8.63 -18.16
N LYS A 23 -7.64 8.52 -19.48
CA LYS A 23 -6.65 7.92 -20.40
C LYS A 23 -5.31 8.63 -20.28
N LYS A 24 -4.23 7.92 -20.66
CA LYS A 24 -2.84 8.43 -20.58
C LYS A 24 -2.44 8.84 -19.16
N PHE A 25 -3.09 8.23 -18.17
CA PHE A 25 -2.76 8.33 -16.76
C PHE A 25 -2.84 9.76 -16.20
N HIS A 26 -3.69 10.63 -16.77
CA HIS A 26 -4.01 11.91 -16.15
C HIS A 26 -5.07 11.72 -15.06
N ILE A 27 -5.07 12.58 -14.05
CA ILE A 27 -6.01 12.51 -12.93
C ILE A 27 -6.63 13.89 -12.73
N LEU A 28 -7.95 13.95 -12.72
CA LEU A 28 -8.69 15.18 -12.48
C LEU A 28 -9.25 15.17 -11.06
N PRO A 29 -8.86 16.11 -10.18
CA PRO A 29 -9.63 16.35 -8.96
C PRO A 29 -10.98 16.95 -9.34
N ILE A 30 -12.07 16.48 -8.74
CA ILE A 30 -13.42 16.98 -8.99
C ILE A 30 -13.83 17.85 -7.80
N PHE A 31 -14.03 19.15 -8.04
CA PHE A 31 -14.47 20.10 -7.00
C PHE A 31 -15.99 20.30 -6.94
N GLY A 32 -16.71 19.91 -7.99
CA GLY A 32 -18.15 20.12 -8.11
C GLY A 32 -18.64 20.07 -9.55
N LEU A 33 -19.95 20.23 -9.71
CA LEU A 33 -20.64 20.11 -11.00
C LEU A 33 -20.92 21.47 -11.66
N GLU A 34 -20.66 22.60 -11.00
CA GLU A 34 -20.85 23.91 -11.62
C GLU A 34 -19.82 24.17 -12.74
N PRO A 35 -20.16 24.87 -13.83
CA PRO A 35 -19.22 25.14 -14.92
C PRO A 35 -17.89 25.75 -14.49
N LYS A 36 -17.89 26.58 -13.44
CA LYS A 36 -16.68 27.17 -12.87
C LYS A 36 -15.82 26.13 -12.15
N LEU A 37 -16.44 25.22 -11.40
CA LEU A 37 -15.76 24.15 -10.68
C LEU A 37 -15.20 23.10 -11.64
N ILE A 38 -15.91 22.79 -12.74
CA ILE A 38 -15.40 21.92 -13.82
C ILE A 38 -14.13 22.50 -14.44
N LYS A 39 -14.09 23.82 -14.69
CA LYS A 39 -12.88 24.50 -15.17
C LYS A 39 -11.73 24.41 -14.15
N GLN A 40 -12.04 24.66 -12.87
CA GLN A 40 -11.07 24.56 -11.78
C GLN A 40 -10.47 23.14 -11.66
N SER A 41 -11.28 22.10 -11.83
CA SER A 41 -10.84 20.69 -11.87
C SER A 41 -9.79 20.46 -12.96
N VAL A 42 -10.02 21.00 -14.16
CA VAL A 42 -9.09 20.90 -15.29
C VAL A 42 -7.81 21.71 -15.07
N ASP A 43 -7.91 22.87 -14.44
CA ASP A 43 -6.75 23.70 -14.11
C ASP A 43 -5.85 23.05 -13.04
N SER A 44 -6.45 22.19 -12.19
CA SER A 44 -5.77 21.47 -11.10
C SER A 44 -5.41 20.02 -11.47
N VAL A 45 -5.45 19.66 -12.76
CA VAL A 45 -5.15 18.32 -13.24
C VAL A 45 -3.75 17.86 -12.85
N ALA A 46 -3.64 16.66 -12.28
CA ALA A 46 -2.37 15.98 -12.12
C ALA A 46 -2.04 15.25 -13.44
N ARG A 47 -0.86 15.55 -13.98
CA ARG A 47 -0.47 15.09 -15.32
C ARG A 47 0.61 14.02 -15.23
N ASP A 48 0.43 12.95 -16.00
CA ASP A 48 1.54 12.15 -16.51
C ASP A 48 2.40 12.99 -17.50
N ARG A 49 3.52 12.44 -17.99
CA ARG A 49 4.48 13.06 -18.91
C ARG A 49 3.85 13.60 -20.19
N GLU A 50 2.71 13.08 -20.60
CA GLU A 50 2.04 13.51 -21.82
C GLU A 50 1.36 14.87 -21.66
N LYS A 51 1.52 15.74 -22.67
CA LYS A 51 0.77 17.00 -22.70
C LYS A 51 -0.63 16.72 -23.26
N ILE A 52 -1.63 17.16 -22.52
CA ILE A 52 -3.04 17.13 -22.95
C ILE A 52 -3.61 18.56 -22.92
N GLY A 53 -4.36 18.91 -23.97
CA GLY A 53 -4.94 20.24 -24.12
C GLY A 53 -6.08 20.49 -23.14
N HIS A 54 -6.24 21.74 -22.70
CA HIS A 54 -7.28 22.16 -21.75
C HIS A 54 -8.69 21.79 -22.24
N CYS A 55 -9.04 22.08 -23.49
CA CYS A 55 -10.35 21.72 -24.06
C CYS A 55 -10.58 20.20 -24.11
N THR A 56 -9.54 19.41 -24.35
CA THR A 56 -9.62 17.95 -24.34
C THR A 56 -9.93 17.42 -22.94
N LEU A 57 -9.29 18.00 -21.91
CA LEU A 57 -9.57 17.66 -20.51
C LEU A 57 -10.99 18.04 -20.10
N LEU A 58 -11.46 19.24 -20.47
CA LEU A 58 -12.84 19.66 -20.21
C LEU A 58 -13.84 18.67 -20.80
N ASN A 59 -13.65 18.31 -22.08
CA ASN A 59 -14.52 17.35 -22.77
C ASN A 59 -14.44 15.96 -22.11
N ALA A 60 -13.24 15.50 -21.77
CA ALA A 60 -13.07 14.21 -21.10
C ALA A 60 -13.79 14.15 -19.75
N LEU A 61 -13.66 15.21 -18.94
CA LEU A 61 -14.33 15.33 -17.65
C LEU A 61 -15.85 15.27 -17.81
N VAL A 62 -16.45 16.12 -18.65
CA VAL A 62 -17.93 16.16 -18.78
C VAL A 62 -18.49 14.89 -19.42
N HIS A 63 -17.75 14.23 -20.32
CA HIS A 63 -18.13 12.94 -20.87
C HIS A 63 -18.10 11.83 -19.81
N SER A 64 -17.09 11.83 -18.93
CA SER A 64 -17.03 10.91 -17.79
C SER A 64 -18.18 11.10 -16.81
N LEU A 65 -18.74 12.31 -16.69
CA LEU A 65 -19.94 12.61 -15.91
C LEU A 65 -21.26 12.30 -16.66
N GLY A 66 -21.19 11.78 -17.89
CA GLY A 66 -22.36 11.36 -18.69
C GLY A 66 -22.97 12.43 -19.60
N PHE A 67 -22.35 13.61 -19.76
CA PHE A 67 -22.87 14.66 -20.63
C PHE A 67 -22.43 14.50 -22.10
N LYS A 68 -23.29 14.92 -23.03
CA LYS A 68 -23.06 14.88 -24.49
C LYS A 68 -22.60 16.25 -25.01
N GLY A 69 -21.92 16.28 -26.16
CA GLY A 69 -21.60 17.54 -26.87
C GLY A 69 -20.37 18.34 -26.36
N GLY A 70 -19.50 17.72 -25.55
CA GLY A 70 -18.32 18.38 -24.98
C GLY A 70 -18.69 19.48 -23.98
N PHE A 71 -17.73 20.33 -23.61
CA PHE A 71 -17.94 21.34 -22.57
C PHE A 71 -18.97 22.41 -22.97
N SER A 72 -19.08 22.76 -24.25
CA SER A 72 -20.12 23.67 -24.72
C SER A 72 -21.51 23.08 -24.52
N GLY A 73 -21.72 21.81 -24.91
CA GLY A 73 -23.00 21.12 -24.70
C GLY A 73 -23.30 20.91 -23.21
N PHE A 74 -22.28 20.77 -22.38
CA PHE A 74 -22.43 20.72 -20.93
C PHE A 74 -22.96 22.04 -20.34
N LEU A 75 -22.58 23.22 -20.86
CA LEU A 75 -23.12 24.49 -20.37
C LEU A 75 -24.64 24.57 -20.56
N ASP A 76 -25.12 24.15 -21.73
CA ASP A 76 -26.55 24.10 -22.03
C ASP A 76 -27.25 23.05 -21.16
N ALA A 77 -26.67 21.84 -21.03
CA ALA A 77 -27.22 20.77 -20.21
C ALA A 77 -27.23 21.12 -18.70
N TYR A 78 -26.27 21.91 -18.23
CA TYR A 78 -26.23 22.36 -16.84
C TYR A 78 -27.45 23.23 -16.52
N GLU A 79 -27.74 24.24 -17.34
CA GLU A 79 -28.87 25.15 -17.11
C GLU A 79 -30.23 24.52 -17.42
N GLN A 80 -30.31 23.66 -18.45
CA GLN A 80 -31.60 23.13 -18.93
C GLN A 80 -31.99 21.78 -18.32
N ILE A 81 -31.04 21.03 -17.75
CA ILE A 81 -31.27 19.65 -17.29
C ILE A 81 -30.80 19.48 -15.84
N LEU A 82 -29.52 19.73 -15.56
CA LEU A 82 -28.95 19.42 -14.25
C LEU A 82 -29.54 20.31 -13.15
N LYS A 83 -29.57 21.62 -13.38
CA LYS A 83 -30.06 22.57 -12.40
C LYS A 83 -31.57 22.41 -12.13
N PRO A 84 -32.45 22.29 -13.14
CA PRO A 84 -33.86 21.94 -12.90
C PRO A 84 -34.03 20.63 -12.13
N PHE A 85 -33.26 19.59 -12.46
CA PHE A 85 -33.28 18.34 -11.70
C PHE A 85 -32.91 18.55 -10.22
N MET A 86 -31.86 19.32 -9.95
CA MET A 86 -31.48 19.64 -8.57
C MET A 86 -32.57 20.44 -7.83
N GLU A 87 -33.23 21.37 -8.50
CA GLU A 87 -34.34 22.15 -7.94
C GLU A 87 -35.57 21.26 -7.65
N ASP A 88 -35.96 20.40 -8.59
CA ASP A 88 -37.09 19.47 -8.47
C ASP A 88 -36.90 18.46 -7.32
N HIS A 89 -35.66 18.06 -7.05
CA HIS A 89 -35.30 17.14 -5.97
C HIS A 89 -34.90 17.84 -4.66
N ASN A 90 -34.96 19.17 -4.57
CA ASN A 90 -34.57 19.99 -3.42
C ASN A 90 -33.10 19.80 -3.00
N LEU A 91 -32.18 19.72 -3.97
CA LEU A 91 -30.74 19.60 -3.78
C LEU A 91 -30.11 20.99 -3.73
N SER A 92 -30.16 21.64 -2.57
CA SER A 92 -29.91 23.08 -2.43
C SER A 92 -28.55 23.44 -1.85
N GLN A 93 -27.98 22.57 -1.00
CA GLN A 93 -26.73 22.86 -0.28
C GLN A 93 -25.77 21.69 -0.36
N TYR A 94 -24.58 21.89 -0.92
CA TYR A 94 -23.55 20.85 -0.91
C TYR A 94 -23.09 20.53 0.52
N ALA A 95 -23.00 19.24 0.85
CA ALA A 95 -22.37 18.73 2.08
C ALA A 95 -21.76 17.34 1.80
N ASP A 96 -20.71 16.98 2.54
CA ASP A 96 -20.21 15.60 2.54
C ASP A 96 -21.24 14.72 3.29
N LEU A 97 -22.01 13.94 2.54
CA LEU A 97 -23.05 13.06 3.08
C LEU A 97 -22.53 11.66 3.41
N ILE A 98 -21.22 11.41 3.21
CA ILE A 98 -20.57 10.13 3.51
C ILE A 98 -19.89 10.16 4.88
N GLU A 99 -19.20 11.26 5.22
CA GLU A 99 -18.51 11.37 6.51
C GLU A 99 -19.52 11.67 7.65
N PRO A 100 -19.46 10.93 8.77
CA PRO A 100 -20.29 11.21 9.94
C PRO A 100 -19.99 12.59 10.55
N ARG A 101 -21.04 13.36 10.86
CA ARG A 101 -20.90 14.68 11.53
C ARG A 101 -20.59 14.59 13.02
N PHE A 102 -21.00 13.48 13.65
CA PHE A 102 -20.86 13.28 15.10
C PHE A 102 -20.16 11.94 15.35
N PRO A 103 -18.90 11.77 14.91
CA PRO A 103 -18.13 10.56 15.18
C PRO A 103 -17.82 10.45 16.67
N CYS A 104 -17.44 9.26 17.14
CA CYS A 104 -17.02 9.04 18.51
C CYS A 104 -15.84 8.07 18.62
N ASP A 105 -15.21 8.06 19.79
CA ASP A 105 -14.13 7.12 20.11
C ASP A 105 -14.70 5.69 20.16
N GLY A 106 -14.01 4.75 19.53
CA GLY A 106 -14.46 3.35 19.39
C GLY A 106 -15.35 3.09 18.17
N ALA A 107 -16.07 4.08 17.65
CA ALA A 107 -16.88 3.96 16.42
C ALA A 107 -16.34 4.76 15.22
N SER A 108 -15.11 5.28 15.31
CA SER A 108 -14.47 6.06 14.24
C SER A 108 -14.32 5.33 12.90
N ARG A 109 -14.45 4.00 12.91
CA ARG A 109 -14.45 3.13 11.73
C ARG A 109 -15.85 2.86 11.13
N LEU A 110 -16.93 3.32 11.77
CA LEU A 110 -18.30 3.21 11.23
C LEU A 110 -18.54 4.32 10.20
N LYS A 111 -17.78 4.27 9.11
CA LYS A 111 -17.89 5.18 7.98
C LYS A 111 -17.52 4.49 6.69
N HIS A 112 -18.11 4.94 5.58
CA HIS A 112 -17.81 4.40 4.26
C HIS A 112 -16.66 5.18 3.61
N GLN A 113 -15.91 4.50 2.76
CA GLN A 113 -15.11 5.17 1.75
C GLN A 113 -16.05 5.59 0.61
N ARG A 114 -15.89 6.81 0.12
CA ARG A 114 -16.77 7.35 -0.92
C ARG A 114 -16.62 6.58 -2.23
N GLN A 115 -15.41 6.07 -2.51
CA GLN A 115 -15.13 5.15 -3.60
C GLN A 115 -15.95 3.86 -3.49
N ASP A 116 -16.08 3.29 -2.29
CA ASP A 116 -16.83 2.04 -2.09
C ASP A 116 -18.32 2.25 -2.33
N VAL A 117 -18.88 3.41 -1.96
CA VAL A 117 -20.26 3.78 -2.28
C VAL A 117 -20.45 3.94 -3.80
N SER A 118 -19.55 4.66 -4.47
CA SER A 118 -19.56 4.79 -5.92
C SER A 118 -19.49 3.41 -6.61
N ASP A 119 -18.54 2.58 -6.20
CA ASP A 119 -18.32 1.26 -6.79
C ASP A 119 -19.53 0.34 -6.57
N ARG A 120 -20.17 0.37 -5.39
CA ARG A 120 -21.43 -0.36 -5.13
C ARG A 120 -22.57 0.09 -6.03
N LEU A 121 -22.68 1.39 -6.30
CA LEU A 121 -23.81 1.95 -7.07
C LEU A 121 -23.64 1.81 -8.59
N PHE A 122 -22.39 1.82 -9.09
CA PHE A 122 -22.12 1.81 -10.54
C PHE A 122 -21.58 0.49 -11.09
N TYR A 123 -21.03 -0.39 -10.25
CA TYR A 123 -20.37 -1.63 -10.66
C TYR A 123 -20.92 -2.90 -9.99
N SER A 124 -21.98 -2.80 -9.20
CA SER A 124 -22.67 -3.97 -8.66
C SER A 124 -23.73 -4.47 -9.63
N ASP A 125 -23.93 -5.78 -9.69
CA ASP A 125 -25.07 -6.41 -10.39
C ASP A 125 -26.40 -6.28 -9.61
N SER A 126 -26.38 -5.61 -8.45
CA SER A 126 -27.58 -5.30 -7.67
C SER A 126 -28.29 -4.05 -8.18
N PRO A 127 -29.60 -3.93 -7.95
CA PRO A 127 -30.32 -2.66 -8.09
C PRO A 127 -29.68 -1.54 -7.27
N ILE A 128 -29.87 -0.30 -7.75
CA ILE A 128 -29.53 0.90 -6.99
C ILE A 128 -30.54 1.00 -5.84
N PRO A 129 -30.09 1.07 -4.58
CA PRO A 129 -30.97 1.22 -3.43
C PRO A 129 -31.62 2.61 -3.41
N ASP A 130 -32.76 2.73 -2.74
CA ASP A 130 -33.44 4.00 -2.48
C ASP A 130 -32.69 4.82 -1.41
N LYS A 131 -32.10 4.13 -0.42
CA LYS A 131 -31.34 4.76 0.67
C LYS A 131 -30.10 3.98 1.06
N ILE A 132 -29.11 4.69 1.58
CA ILE A 132 -27.91 4.13 2.20
C ILE A 132 -27.74 4.74 3.58
N PHE A 133 -27.42 3.92 4.58
CA PHE A 133 -26.99 4.41 5.88
C PHE A 133 -25.52 4.77 5.82
N THR A 134 -25.22 6.07 5.90
CA THR A 134 -23.85 6.59 5.94
C THR A 134 -23.42 7.01 7.34
N GLY A 135 -24.37 7.15 8.26
CA GLY A 135 -24.13 7.76 9.57
C GLY A 135 -24.10 9.28 9.54
N TYR A 136 -24.38 9.91 8.39
CA TYR A 136 -24.46 11.36 8.28
C TYR A 136 -25.59 11.93 9.17
N ASN A 137 -25.22 12.84 10.08
CA ASN A 137 -26.07 13.34 11.18
C ASN A 137 -26.49 12.31 12.24
N PHE A 138 -26.04 11.05 12.18
CA PHE A 138 -26.29 10.10 13.27
C PHE A 138 -25.41 10.44 14.49
N ARG A 139 -25.98 10.40 15.69
CA ARG A 139 -25.30 10.79 16.95
C ARG A 139 -24.51 9.64 17.57
N TYR A 140 -23.45 9.19 16.90
CA TYR A 140 -22.56 8.15 17.45
C TYR A 140 -22.00 8.54 18.83
N ASP A 141 -21.71 9.83 19.02
CA ASP A 141 -21.28 10.43 20.29
C ASP A 141 -22.28 10.28 21.44
N GLN A 142 -23.57 10.14 21.14
CA GLN A 142 -24.60 9.93 22.16
C GLN A 142 -24.88 8.46 22.39
N TYR A 143 -24.96 7.67 21.32
CA TYR A 143 -25.37 6.26 21.40
C TYR A 143 -24.18 5.34 21.70
N PHE A 144 -23.05 5.47 21.01
CA PHE A 144 -21.99 4.46 21.01
C PHE A 144 -20.62 4.97 21.46
N ASP A 145 -20.53 6.20 21.98
CA ASP A 145 -19.27 6.78 22.46
C ASP A 145 -18.55 5.84 23.43
N ASP A 146 -17.27 5.59 23.16
CA ASP A 146 -16.36 4.76 23.97
C ASP A 146 -16.89 3.34 24.19
N GLY A 147 -17.65 2.81 23.23
CA GLY A 147 -18.43 1.56 23.31
C GLY A 147 -17.88 0.47 24.22
N ILE A 148 -16.79 -0.20 23.82
CA ILE A 148 -16.15 -1.28 24.61
C ILE A 148 -15.65 -0.77 25.96
N GLY A 149 -15.19 0.48 26.04
CA GLY A 149 -14.77 1.12 27.29
C GLY A 149 -15.93 1.26 28.27
N ILE A 150 -17.09 1.71 27.81
CA ILE A 150 -18.30 1.80 28.63
C ILE A 150 -18.74 0.43 29.11
N TYR A 151 -18.80 -0.56 28.20
CA TYR A 151 -19.18 -1.93 28.53
C TYR A 151 -18.29 -2.53 29.63
N ASN A 152 -16.96 -2.32 29.55
CA ASN A 152 -16.01 -2.94 30.48
C ASN A 152 -15.77 -2.14 31.77
N PHE A 153 -15.89 -0.81 31.75
CA PHE A 153 -15.38 0.04 32.83
C PHE A 153 -16.40 0.97 33.48
N GLU A 154 -17.51 1.26 32.78
CA GLU A 154 -18.51 2.24 33.25
C GLU A 154 -19.75 1.60 33.86
N ILE A 155 -19.93 0.29 33.70
CA ILE A 155 -21.05 -0.47 34.27
C ILE A 155 -20.56 -1.71 35.03
N ASP A 156 -21.44 -2.29 35.83
CA ASP A 156 -21.27 -3.63 36.40
C ASP A 156 -22.16 -4.59 35.59
N HIS A 157 -21.63 -5.09 34.47
CA HIS A 157 -22.39 -5.80 33.44
C HIS A 157 -23.19 -7.01 33.98
N SER A 158 -22.68 -7.70 35.01
CA SER A 158 -23.39 -8.79 35.71
C SER A 158 -24.72 -8.36 36.35
N ASP A 159 -24.85 -7.12 36.82
CA ASP A 159 -26.09 -6.61 37.43
C ASP A 159 -27.22 -6.48 36.39
N TYR A 160 -26.85 -6.44 35.11
CA TYR A 160 -27.76 -6.36 33.97
C TYR A 160 -27.90 -7.70 33.24
N GLY A 161 -27.33 -8.78 33.77
CA GLY A 161 -27.34 -10.10 33.12
C GLY A 161 -26.45 -10.19 31.88
N LEU A 162 -25.51 -9.25 31.71
CA LEU A 162 -24.56 -9.25 30.61
C LEU A 162 -23.32 -10.05 31.01
N HIS A 163 -23.15 -11.21 30.38
CA HIS A 163 -22.11 -12.18 30.71
C HIS A 163 -21.20 -12.54 29.54
N GLN A 164 -21.59 -12.17 28.32
CA GLN A 164 -20.79 -12.39 27.13
C GLN A 164 -19.47 -11.60 27.20
N ASN A 165 -18.38 -12.20 26.74
CA ASN A 165 -17.16 -11.47 26.44
C ASN A 165 -17.34 -10.68 25.12
N PRO A 166 -17.11 -9.35 25.09
CA PRO A 166 -17.29 -8.53 23.88
C PRO A 166 -16.39 -8.93 22.71
N TYR A 167 -15.37 -9.77 22.94
CA TYR A 167 -14.48 -10.32 21.91
C TYR A 167 -14.77 -11.79 21.56
N ASP A 168 -15.87 -12.36 22.05
CA ASP A 168 -16.30 -13.70 21.66
C ASP A 168 -17.17 -13.65 20.40
N GLU A 169 -16.66 -14.27 19.34
CA GLU A 169 -17.31 -14.33 18.03
C GLU A 169 -18.40 -15.42 17.97
N ASN A 170 -18.45 -16.31 18.96
CA ASN A 170 -19.36 -17.44 19.06
C ASN A 170 -20.41 -17.26 20.16
N ASP A 171 -20.55 -16.05 20.70
CA ASP A 171 -21.58 -15.71 21.67
C ASP A 171 -22.24 -14.38 21.33
N SER A 172 -23.56 -14.35 21.44
CA SER A 172 -24.42 -13.18 21.22
C SER A 172 -25.54 -13.13 22.26
N SER A 173 -25.33 -13.74 23.43
CA SER A 173 -26.31 -13.81 24.53
C SER A 173 -26.67 -12.43 25.09
N ASN A 174 -25.73 -11.47 25.09
CA ASN A 174 -26.04 -10.09 25.50
C ASN A 174 -27.07 -9.43 24.57
N VAL A 175 -27.14 -9.82 23.30
CA VAL A 175 -28.16 -9.33 22.37
C VAL A 175 -29.55 -9.74 22.83
N ASP A 176 -29.74 -10.96 23.32
CA ASP A 176 -31.03 -11.42 23.85
C ASP A 176 -31.46 -10.60 25.07
N VAL A 177 -30.51 -10.31 25.96
CA VAL A 177 -30.74 -9.51 27.17
C VAL A 177 -31.15 -8.08 26.81
N ALA A 178 -30.45 -7.46 25.84
CA ALA A 178 -30.81 -6.13 25.35
C ALA A 178 -32.20 -6.09 24.71
N LEU A 179 -32.56 -7.10 23.91
CA LEU A 179 -33.87 -7.18 23.26
C LEU A 179 -35.03 -7.38 24.24
N GLN A 180 -34.77 -7.98 25.41
CA GLN A 180 -35.78 -8.10 26.47
C GLN A 180 -36.08 -6.75 27.15
N ASN A 181 -35.09 -5.86 27.25
CA ASN A 181 -35.21 -4.56 27.95
C ASN A 181 -34.53 -3.41 27.17
N PRO A 182 -34.99 -3.08 25.94
CA PRO A 182 -34.25 -2.19 25.04
C PRO A 182 -34.18 -0.74 25.53
N THR A 183 -35.14 -0.31 26.35
CA THR A 183 -35.22 1.06 26.89
C THR A 183 -34.71 1.18 28.33
N LEU A 184 -34.09 0.12 28.88
CA LEU A 184 -33.53 0.19 30.23
C LEU A 184 -32.36 1.18 30.25
N GLU A 185 -32.52 2.25 31.02
CA GLU A 185 -31.47 3.23 31.26
C GLU A 185 -30.48 2.72 32.31
N VAL A 186 -29.22 2.57 31.92
CA VAL A 186 -28.13 2.07 32.75
C VAL A 186 -27.27 3.24 33.23
N PRO A 187 -27.12 3.45 34.56
CA PRO A 187 -26.25 4.48 35.09
C PRO A 187 -24.77 4.21 34.77
N LEU A 188 -24.05 5.24 34.32
CA LEU A 188 -22.61 5.19 34.07
C LEU A 188 -21.84 5.69 35.29
N LYS A 189 -20.78 4.97 35.69
CA LYS A 189 -19.97 5.28 36.89
C LYS A 189 -19.36 6.67 36.87
N ARG A 190 -18.80 7.09 35.72
CA ARG A 190 -17.94 8.28 35.61
C ARG A 190 -18.27 9.18 34.41
N LYS A 191 -18.96 8.67 33.37
CA LYS A 191 -19.25 9.43 32.14
C LYS A 191 -20.55 10.25 32.17
N GLN A 192 -20.60 11.26 31.28
CA GLN A 192 -21.79 12.05 30.96
C GLN A 192 -22.22 11.77 29.50
N PRO A 193 -23.52 11.64 29.17
CA PRO A 193 -24.65 11.60 30.10
C PRO A 193 -24.52 10.45 31.10
N ASN A 194 -25.05 10.63 32.31
CA ASN A 194 -24.89 9.69 33.42
C ASN A 194 -25.74 8.41 33.27
N THR A 195 -26.51 8.29 32.19
CA THR A 195 -27.19 7.05 31.80
C THR A 195 -27.01 6.79 30.31
N ARG A 196 -27.12 5.52 29.92
CA ARG A 196 -27.22 5.07 28.53
C ARG A 196 -28.16 3.88 28.43
N SER A 197 -28.88 3.76 27.33
CA SER A 197 -29.77 2.62 27.13
C SER A 197 -28.98 1.31 27.04
N LEU A 198 -29.55 0.22 27.55
CA LEU A 198 -28.93 -1.10 27.55
C LEU A 198 -28.60 -1.58 26.13
N ILE A 199 -29.48 -1.31 25.16
CA ILE A 199 -29.25 -1.66 23.74
C ILE A 199 -28.02 -0.94 23.19
N ASP A 200 -27.85 0.34 23.51
CA ASP A 200 -26.71 1.13 23.05
C ASP A 200 -25.39 0.67 23.70
N ILE A 201 -25.42 0.21 24.97
CA ILE A 201 -24.27 -0.39 25.64
C ILE A 201 -23.87 -1.72 24.99
N VAL A 202 -24.85 -2.59 24.69
CA VAL A 202 -24.55 -3.89 24.05
C VAL A 202 -24.01 -3.70 22.63
N ILE A 203 -24.62 -2.83 21.82
CA ILE A 203 -24.10 -2.44 20.52
C ILE A 203 -22.69 -1.86 20.65
N GLY A 204 -22.46 -0.97 21.63
CA GLY A 204 -21.16 -0.40 21.94
C GLY A 204 -20.10 -1.45 22.28
N GLY A 205 -20.48 -2.48 23.04
CA GLY A 205 -19.62 -3.62 23.39
C GLY A 205 -19.27 -4.51 22.20
N ASP A 206 -20.20 -4.68 21.26
CA ASP A 206 -20.03 -5.51 20.05
C ASP A 206 -19.51 -4.74 18.82
N LEU A 207 -18.99 -3.52 19.00
CA LEU A 207 -18.54 -2.65 17.89
C LEU A 207 -17.54 -3.31 16.95
N PHE A 208 -16.68 -4.23 17.42
CA PHE A 208 -15.75 -4.96 16.56
C PHE A 208 -16.47 -5.75 15.46
N TYR A 209 -17.55 -6.45 15.81
CA TYR A 209 -18.33 -7.25 14.85
C TYR A 209 -19.23 -6.37 13.98
N ILE A 210 -19.74 -5.27 14.53
CA ILE A 210 -20.51 -4.27 13.76
C ILE A 210 -19.61 -3.62 12.71
N GLN A 211 -18.36 -3.27 13.07
CA GLN A 211 -17.38 -2.73 12.12
C GLN A 211 -17.10 -3.71 10.97
N ALA A 212 -16.99 -5.01 11.26
CA ALA A 212 -16.80 -6.01 10.21
C ALA A 212 -18.01 -6.12 9.25
N GLY A 213 -19.22 -5.83 9.74
CA GLY A 213 -20.43 -5.72 8.92
C GLY A 213 -20.70 -4.33 8.33
N PHE A 214 -19.93 -3.30 8.71
CA PHE A 214 -20.15 -1.92 8.27
C PHE A 214 -19.53 -1.68 6.89
N ASN A 215 -20.12 -2.30 5.88
CA ASN A 215 -19.71 -2.24 4.48
C ASN A 215 -20.95 -2.29 3.57
N LEU A 216 -20.74 -2.20 2.25
CA LEU A 216 -21.80 -2.24 1.24
C LEU A 216 -21.72 -3.48 0.33
N LEU A 217 -21.07 -4.55 0.80
CA LEU A 217 -20.96 -5.82 0.07
C LEU A 217 -22.29 -6.60 0.10
N GLY A 218 -22.96 -6.58 1.26
CA GLY A 218 -24.33 -7.04 1.43
C GLY A 218 -25.31 -5.86 1.54
N ASP A 219 -26.53 -6.15 1.95
CA ASP A 219 -27.59 -5.14 2.01
C ASP A 219 -27.86 -4.63 3.45
N GLN A 220 -26.99 -4.93 4.41
CA GLN A 220 -27.16 -4.52 5.82
C GLN A 220 -27.41 -3.00 6.01
N LEU A 221 -26.80 -2.14 5.19
CA LEU A 221 -26.81 -0.69 5.32
C LEU A 221 -27.50 0.02 4.15
N ILE A 222 -28.39 -0.67 3.44
CA ILE A 222 -29.18 -0.08 2.34
C ILE A 222 -30.67 -0.38 2.51
N GLN A 223 -31.51 0.34 1.77
CA GLN A 223 -32.95 0.06 1.66
C GLN A 223 -33.38 0.12 0.18
N PRO A 224 -34.22 -0.81 -0.30
CA PRO A 224 -34.67 -2.03 0.38
C PRO A 224 -33.53 -3.05 0.57
N ARG A 225 -33.67 -3.96 1.55
CA ARG A 225 -32.74 -5.08 1.74
C ARG A 225 -33.22 -6.30 0.96
N GLU A 226 -32.39 -6.84 0.06
CA GLU A 226 -32.71 -8.02 -0.74
C GLU A 226 -31.73 -9.17 -0.50
N LYS A 227 -30.45 -8.85 -0.30
CA LYS A 227 -29.35 -9.80 -0.08
C LYS A 227 -29.04 -10.00 1.39
N GLU A 228 -28.37 -11.12 1.67
CA GLU A 228 -27.86 -11.45 2.99
C GLU A 228 -26.76 -10.47 3.44
N LEU A 229 -26.51 -10.45 4.74
CA LEU A 229 -25.49 -9.61 5.35
C LEU A 229 -24.11 -10.21 5.05
N VAL A 230 -23.15 -9.35 4.69
CA VAL A 230 -21.78 -9.77 4.38
C VAL A 230 -20.80 -9.13 5.35
N PHE A 231 -19.95 -9.96 5.97
CA PHE A 231 -18.97 -9.54 6.96
C PHE A 231 -17.55 -9.70 6.41
N GLN A 232 -16.69 -8.72 6.68
CA GLN A 232 -15.26 -8.79 6.41
C GLN A 232 -14.52 -9.41 7.60
N ILE A 233 -14.87 -10.65 7.93
CA ILE A 233 -14.20 -11.45 8.97
C ILE A 233 -13.43 -12.57 8.27
N TYR A 234 -12.11 -12.53 8.42
CA TYR A 234 -11.20 -13.46 7.75
C TYR A 234 -10.50 -14.36 8.77
N ASN A 235 -9.60 -15.25 8.32
CA ASN A 235 -8.90 -16.23 9.16
C ASN A 235 -9.80 -17.31 9.77
N ASN A 236 -10.91 -17.60 9.11
CA ASN A 236 -11.78 -18.74 9.42
C ASN A 236 -11.87 -19.67 8.21
N ASN A 237 -11.88 -20.98 8.46
CA ASN A 237 -12.34 -21.91 7.43
C ASN A 237 -13.87 -21.81 7.29
N GLU A 238 -14.41 -22.38 6.23
CA GLU A 238 -15.84 -22.28 5.89
C GLU A 238 -16.76 -22.67 7.06
N SER A 239 -16.48 -23.79 7.75
CA SER A 239 -17.32 -24.26 8.87
C SER A 239 -17.22 -23.39 10.12
N ALA A 240 -16.03 -22.85 10.42
CA ALA A 240 -15.85 -21.92 11.54
C ALA A 240 -16.55 -20.59 11.25
N LEU A 241 -16.45 -20.10 10.01
CA LEU A 241 -17.11 -18.87 9.57
C LEU A 241 -18.62 -19.01 9.66
N GLU A 242 -19.21 -20.13 9.21
CA GLU A 242 -20.66 -20.37 9.26
C GLU A 242 -21.21 -20.24 10.70
N LYS A 243 -20.50 -20.79 11.69
CA LYS A 243 -20.89 -20.69 13.11
C LYS A 243 -20.76 -19.26 13.63
N CYS A 244 -19.65 -18.60 13.33
CA CYS A 244 -19.41 -17.20 13.70
C CYS A 244 -20.49 -16.27 13.12
N LEU A 245 -20.87 -16.49 11.86
CA LEU A 245 -21.87 -15.69 11.16
C LEU A 245 -23.25 -15.71 11.85
N ILE A 246 -23.64 -16.81 12.53
CA ILE A 246 -24.90 -16.83 13.29
C ILE A 246 -24.91 -15.72 14.36
N HIS A 247 -23.82 -15.60 15.10
CA HIS A 247 -23.69 -14.62 16.18
C HIS A 247 -23.46 -13.21 15.63
N CYS A 248 -22.60 -13.05 14.62
CA CYS A 248 -22.36 -11.75 13.97
C CYS A 248 -23.63 -11.19 13.33
N ASN A 249 -24.43 -12.01 12.65
CA ASN A 249 -25.73 -11.60 12.11
C ASN A 249 -26.65 -11.07 13.20
N LYS A 250 -26.72 -11.75 14.35
CA LYS A 250 -27.56 -11.32 15.46
C LYS A 250 -27.12 -9.97 16.03
N LYS A 251 -25.82 -9.77 16.21
CA LYS A 251 -25.23 -8.49 16.68
C LYS A 251 -25.49 -7.36 15.69
N MET A 252 -25.26 -7.60 14.40
CA MET A 252 -25.49 -6.60 13.35
C MET A 252 -26.97 -6.27 13.19
N ASN A 253 -27.88 -7.24 13.31
CA ASN A 253 -29.32 -6.99 13.28
C ASN A 253 -29.80 -6.12 14.45
N LEU A 254 -29.21 -6.24 15.64
CA LEU A 254 -29.50 -5.33 16.75
C LEU A 254 -29.09 -3.89 16.42
N PHE A 255 -27.90 -3.71 15.84
CA PHE A 255 -27.44 -2.39 15.37
C PHE A 255 -28.37 -1.82 14.28
N ILE A 256 -28.72 -2.63 13.29
CA ILE A 256 -29.63 -2.28 12.21
C ILE A 256 -30.99 -1.82 12.75
N GLN A 257 -31.59 -2.63 13.64
CA GLN A 257 -32.86 -2.28 14.27
C GLN A 257 -32.74 -0.91 14.97
N ARG A 258 -31.65 -0.70 15.70
CA ARG A 258 -31.42 0.55 16.43
C ARG A 258 -31.31 1.77 15.51
N ILE A 259 -30.58 1.69 14.41
CA ILE A 259 -30.43 2.82 13.46
C ILE A 259 -31.74 3.09 12.67
N GLU A 260 -32.57 2.07 12.47
CA GLU A 260 -33.90 2.22 11.87
C GLU A 260 -34.89 2.90 12.82
N GLU A 261 -34.87 2.50 14.10
CA GLU A 261 -35.68 3.14 15.14
C GLU A 261 -35.33 4.62 15.34
N VAL A 262 -34.03 4.94 15.34
CA VAL A 262 -33.55 6.33 15.45
C VAL A 262 -33.86 7.13 14.19
N ASN A 263 -33.90 6.47 13.02
CA ASN A 263 -34.18 7.06 11.72
C ASN A 263 -33.33 8.32 11.42
N GLN A 264 -32.04 8.26 11.74
CA GLN A 264 -31.02 9.24 11.38
C GLN A 264 -29.89 8.52 10.64
N GLY A 265 -29.04 9.23 9.91
CA GLY A 265 -27.91 8.59 9.20
C GLY A 265 -28.26 8.01 7.84
N TRP A 266 -29.54 7.97 7.47
CA TRP A 266 -30.02 7.48 6.18
C TRP A 266 -30.04 8.58 5.13
N ILE A 267 -29.45 8.30 3.97
CA ILE A 267 -29.30 9.22 2.85
C ILE A 267 -30.06 8.67 1.64
N GLU A 268 -30.88 9.52 1.03
CA GLU A 268 -31.64 9.19 -0.19
C GLU A 268 -30.70 9.15 -1.40
N VAL A 269 -30.87 8.17 -2.28
CA VAL A 269 -30.06 7.94 -3.47
C VAL A 269 -30.91 8.27 -4.70
N ILE A 270 -30.45 9.21 -5.51
CA ILE A 270 -31.22 9.73 -6.65
C ILE A 270 -30.37 9.62 -7.92
N PRO A 271 -30.60 8.60 -8.76
CA PRO A 271 -29.92 8.47 -10.04
C PRO A 271 -30.24 9.64 -10.97
N PHE A 272 -29.21 10.27 -11.55
CA PHE A 272 -29.39 11.31 -12.57
C PHE A 272 -29.15 10.75 -13.97
N ASN A 273 -28.04 10.03 -14.15
CA ASN A 273 -27.71 9.30 -15.39
C ASN A 273 -26.81 8.09 -15.08
N GLU A 274 -26.36 7.35 -16.09
CA GLU A 274 -25.53 6.14 -15.94
C GLU A 274 -24.16 6.36 -15.26
N ASN A 275 -23.73 7.62 -15.12
CA ASN A 275 -22.42 8.02 -14.61
C ASN A 275 -22.48 8.99 -13.42
N LEU A 276 -23.66 9.45 -13.02
CA LEU A 276 -23.84 10.45 -11.97
C LEU A 276 -25.06 10.12 -11.12
N ILE A 277 -24.85 10.04 -9.81
CA ILE A 277 -25.88 9.79 -8.80
C ILE A 277 -25.77 10.89 -7.74
N PHE A 278 -26.92 11.43 -7.33
CA PHE A 278 -26.99 12.35 -6.21
C PHE A 278 -27.34 11.61 -4.92
N LEU A 279 -26.78 12.10 -3.84
CA LEU A 279 -27.14 11.73 -2.48
C LEU A 279 -27.86 12.91 -1.85
N LYS A 280 -28.91 12.66 -1.08
CA LYS A 280 -29.72 13.71 -0.46
C LYS A 280 -29.95 13.46 1.02
N GLY A 281 -29.64 14.49 1.80
CA GLY A 281 -29.97 14.61 3.22
C GLY A 281 -31.36 15.20 3.44
N GLU A 282 -31.83 15.14 4.69
CA GLU A 282 -33.20 15.49 5.07
C GLU A 282 -33.59 16.95 4.81
N LYS A 283 -32.64 17.89 4.88
CA LYS A 283 -32.92 19.34 4.80
C LYS A 283 -32.51 19.94 3.46
N GLY A 284 -32.37 19.09 2.44
CA GLY A 284 -31.94 19.51 1.10
C GLY A 284 -30.42 19.68 0.96
N GLU A 285 -29.65 19.20 1.94
CA GLU A 285 -28.23 18.95 1.71
C GLU A 285 -28.06 17.87 0.64
N TYR A 286 -27.07 18.04 -0.23
CA TYR A 286 -26.77 17.08 -1.27
C TYR A 286 -25.28 16.80 -1.37
N ASP A 287 -25.00 15.62 -1.91
CA ASP A 287 -23.69 15.21 -2.38
C ASP A 287 -23.86 14.52 -3.74
N PHE A 288 -22.76 14.18 -4.39
CA PHE A 288 -22.81 13.42 -5.64
C PHE A 288 -21.67 12.43 -5.75
N LEU A 289 -21.95 11.35 -6.47
CA LEU A 289 -21.02 10.29 -6.79
C LEU A 289 -20.96 10.17 -8.31
N PHE A 290 -19.77 9.95 -8.84
CA PHE A 290 -19.59 9.72 -10.27
C PHE A 290 -18.94 8.37 -10.52
N LYS A 291 -19.27 7.77 -11.66
CA LYS A 291 -18.76 6.46 -12.03
C LYS A 291 -17.24 6.48 -12.11
N ASN A 292 -16.63 5.41 -11.60
CA ASN A 292 -15.17 5.24 -11.58
C ASN A 292 -14.42 6.30 -10.75
N GLN A 293 -15.04 6.80 -9.70
CA GLN A 293 -14.42 7.72 -8.75
C GLN A 293 -13.30 7.06 -7.94
N ARG A 294 -12.34 7.88 -7.48
CA ARG A 294 -11.29 7.52 -6.52
C ARG A 294 -11.30 8.48 -5.36
N ASP A 295 -10.97 8.00 -4.17
CA ASP A 295 -10.89 8.86 -2.98
C ASP A 295 -9.54 9.56 -2.88
N GLU A 296 -8.49 8.94 -3.40
CA GLU A 296 -7.13 9.47 -3.38
C GLU A 296 -6.57 9.66 -4.79
N GLU A 297 -5.69 10.65 -4.94
CA GLU A 297 -4.90 10.82 -6.15
C GLU A 297 -3.84 9.70 -6.25
N PHE A 298 -3.76 9.04 -7.40
CA PHE A 298 -2.69 8.08 -7.65
C PHE A 298 -1.32 8.76 -7.64
N LYS A 299 -0.47 8.32 -6.72
CA LYS A 299 0.93 8.73 -6.67
C LYS A 299 1.68 8.05 -7.80
N HIS A 300 1.86 8.78 -8.90
CA HIS A 300 2.66 8.33 -10.05
C HIS A 300 4.11 7.98 -9.72
N GLN A 301 4.57 8.47 -8.58
CA GLN A 301 5.95 8.48 -8.18
C GLN A 301 6.05 7.80 -6.81
N ILE A 302 5.84 6.48 -6.78
CA ILE A 302 5.78 5.71 -5.53
C ILE A 302 7.13 5.60 -4.81
N TYR A 303 8.22 5.97 -5.49
CA TYR A 303 9.59 5.95 -4.97
C TYR A 303 10.18 7.36 -4.82
N GLU A 304 9.34 8.40 -4.76
CA GLU A 304 9.83 9.74 -4.38
C GLU A 304 10.43 9.71 -2.96
N PRO A 305 11.56 10.40 -2.72
CA PRO A 305 12.33 11.20 -3.68
C PRO A 305 13.41 10.42 -4.47
N TYR A 306 13.61 9.14 -4.18
CA TYR A 306 14.77 8.33 -4.62
C TYR A 306 14.85 7.96 -6.10
N LEU A 307 13.72 7.63 -6.75
CA LEU A 307 13.75 7.09 -8.12
C LEU A 307 12.67 7.73 -8.98
N LYS A 308 13.05 8.62 -9.91
CA LYS A 308 12.13 9.25 -10.89
C LYS A 308 11.32 8.21 -11.65
N ARG A 309 10.08 8.54 -12.00
CA ARG A 309 9.16 7.66 -12.74
C ARG A 309 9.75 7.17 -14.06
N ALA A 310 10.65 7.95 -14.67
CA ALA A 310 11.33 7.59 -15.92
C ALA A 310 12.27 6.41 -15.77
N ASP A 311 12.67 6.16 -14.54
CA ASP A 311 13.69 5.21 -14.19
C ASP A 311 13.10 3.95 -13.53
N VAL A 312 11.77 3.89 -13.33
CA VAL A 312 11.06 2.66 -12.91
C VAL A 312 11.01 1.66 -14.07
N PRO A 313 11.65 0.48 -13.95
CA PRO A 313 11.67 -0.51 -15.02
C PRO A 313 10.30 -1.13 -15.33
N LYS A 314 10.17 -1.73 -16.52
CA LYS A 314 8.91 -2.39 -16.93
C LYS A 314 8.58 -3.66 -16.15
N PHE A 315 9.55 -4.30 -15.52
CA PHE A 315 9.34 -5.52 -14.74
C PHE A 315 8.88 -5.25 -13.30
N ASP A 316 8.79 -3.99 -12.86
CA ASP A 316 8.29 -3.63 -11.52
C ASP A 316 6.78 -3.89 -11.42
N ASP A 317 6.45 -5.14 -11.14
CA ASP A 317 5.09 -5.66 -11.14
C ASP A 317 4.19 -4.95 -10.11
N GLU A 318 4.74 -4.53 -8.97
CA GLU A 318 3.96 -3.83 -7.94
C GLU A 318 3.47 -2.47 -8.45
N TYR A 319 4.37 -1.68 -9.04
CA TYR A 319 4.01 -0.38 -9.59
C TYR A 319 3.00 -0.53 -10.75
N HIS A 320 3.23 -1.48 -11.66
CA HIS A 320 2.35 -1.66 -12.82
C HIS A 320 0.97 -2.19 -12.41
N PHE A 321 0.89 -3.08 -11.43
CA PHE A 321 -0.39 -3.54 -10.89
C PHE A 321 -1.16 -2.39 -10.24
N LYS A 322 -0.53 -1.61 -9.35
CA LYS A 322 -1.17 -0.45 -8.70
C LYS A 322 -1.68 0.56 -9.72
N ARG A 323 -0.88 0.83 -10.76
CA ARG A 323 -1.28 1.72 -11.87
C ARG A 323 -2.46 1.15 -12.66
N TRP A 324 -2.39 -0.11 -13.07
CA TRP A 324 -3.48 -0.78 -13.78
C TRP A 324 -4.77 -0.77 -12.96
N PHE A 325 -4.69 -1.13 -11.68
CA PHE A 325 -5.83 -1.17 -10.77
C PHE A 325 -6.45 0.22 -10.55
N TYR A 326 -5.65 1.29 -10.59
CA TYR A 326 -6.17 2.65 -10.47
C TYR A 326 -6.80 3.17 -11.77
N PHE A 327 -6.14 3.02 -12.92
CA PHE A 327 -6.57 3.65 -14.17
C PHE A 327 -7.51 2.79 -15.03
N GLU A 328 -7.25 1.49 -15.07
CA GLU A 328 -7.82 0.57 -16.06
C GLU A 328 -8.90 -0.32 -15.47
N PHE A 329 -8.72 -0.81 -14.24
CA PHE A 329 -9.72 -1.65 -13.58
C PHE A 329 -11.08 -0.91 -13.42
N LYS A 330 -12.15 -1.55 -13.89
CA LYS A 330 -13.55 -1.12 -13.79
C LYS A 330 -14.34 -2.22 -13.09
N GLY A 331 -14.69 -1.99 -11.83
CA GLY A 331 -15.38 -2.97 -11.01
C GLY A 331 -15.44 -2.52 -9.57
N ASN A 332 -16.17 -3.27 -8.74
CA ASN A 332 -16.26 -3.00 -7.32
C ASN A 332 -15.01 -3.49 -6.60
N ARG A 333 -14.15 -2.55 -6.17
CA ARG A 333 -12.85 -2.86 -5.55
C ARG A 333 -13.00 -3.53 -4.21
N GLN A 334 -13.89 -3.04 -3.36
CA GLN A 334 -14.17 -3.63 -2.05
C GLN A 334 -14.61 -5.09 -2.20
N GLN A 335 -15.46 -5.38 -3.19
CA GLN A 335 -15.91 -6.74 -3.48
C GLN A 335 -14.78 -7.64 -3.96
N GLN A 336 -13.92 -7.16 -4.86
CA GLN A 336 -12.77 -7.95 -5.32
C GLN A 336 -11.77 -8.24 -4.20
N SER A 337 -11.48 -7.27 -3.35
CA SER A 337 -10.65 -7.47 -2.16
C SER A 337 -11.28 -8.50 -1.22
N HIS A 338 -12.58 -8.39 -0.95
CA HIS A 338 -13.26 -9.37 -0.10
C HIS A 338 -13.23 -10.79 -0.66
N GLN A 339 -13.47 -10.95 -1.97
CA GLN A 339 -13.43 -12.27 -2.62
C GLN A 339 -12.03 -12.89 -2.58
N ALA A 340 -10.99 -12.10 -2.86
CA ALA A 340 -9.60 -12.59 -2.82
C ALA A 340 -9.17 -13.04 -1.42
N GLU A 341 -9.55 -12.30 -0.38
CA GLU A 341 -9.31 -12.66 1.02
C GLU A 341 -10.05 -13.93 1.42
N THR A 342 -11.34 -14.03 1.11
CA THR A 342 -12.17 -15.21 1.43
C THR A 342 -11.63 -16.46 0.75
N GLU A 343 -11.28 -16.39 -0.54
CA GLU A 343 -10.75 -17.54 -1.30
C GLU A 343 -9.40 -18.04 -0.73
N TYR A 344 -8.54 -17.14 -0.26
CA TYR A 344 -7.28 -17.51 0.38
C TYR A 344 -7.50 -18.41 1.62
N TYR A 345 -8.39 -18.01 2.52
CA TYR A 345 -8.66 -18.80 3.73
C TYR A 345 -9.46 -20.07 3.44
N PHE A 346 -10.39 -20.03 2.49
CA PHE A 346 -11.19 -21.20 2.10
C PHE A 346 -10.35 -22.26 1.38
N SER A 347 -9.29 -21.86 0.68
CA SER A 347 -8.32 -22.78 0.07
C SER A 347 -7.24 -23.30 1.06
N GLY A 348 -7.36 -22.99 2.34
CA GLY A 348 -6.48 -23.50 3.40
C GLY A 348 -5.30 -22.59 3.77
N GLY A 349 -5.30 -21.34 3.30
CA GLY A 349 -4.35 -20.31 3.72
C GLY A 349 -4.41 -20.04 5.22
N LYS A 350 -3.29 -19.61 5.80
CA LYS A 350 -3.11 -19.41 7.25
C LYS A 350 -2.58 -18.02 7.52
N ALA A 351 -2.96 -17.43 8.66
CA ALA A 351 -2.45 -16.11 9.06
C ALA A 351 -0.91 -16.02 9.11
N CYS A 352 -0.19 -17.10 9.43
CA CYS A 352 1.27 -17.12 9.44
C CYS A 352 1.91 -17.01 8.05
N ASP A 353 1.19 -17.42 7.01
CA ASP A 353 1.65 -17.44 5.61
C ASP A 353 0.95 -16.36 4.77
N TYR A 354 0.34 -15.38 5.43
CA TYR A 354 -0.53 -14.39 4.80
C TYR A 354 0.30 -13.42 3.94
N PRO A 355 0.09 -13.37 2.62
CA PRO A 355 0.93 -12.58 1.73
C PRO A 355 0.56 -11.09 1.69
N GLY A 356 -0.53 -10.68 2.34
CA GLY A 356 -1.08 -9.33 2.29
C GLY A 356 -2.18 -9.15 1.25
N THR A 357 -3.10 -8.24 1.53
CA THR A 357 -4.29 -7.97 0.68
C THR A 357 -3.95 -7.61 -0.75
N GLU A 358 -2.92 -6.78 -0.97
CA GLU A 358 -2.54 -6.35 -2.34
C GLU A 358 -2.09 -7.54 -3.20
N GLU A 359 -1.34 -8.48 -2.61
CA GLU A 359 -0.83 -9.65 -3.33
C GLU A 359 -1.97 -10.66 -3.62
N LEU A 360 -2.90 -10.86 -2.67
CA LEU A 360 -4.09 -11.67 -2.92
C LEU A 360 -4.95 -11.09 -4.03
N LEU A 361 -5.21 -9.78 -3.98
CA LEU A 361 -5.98 -9.07 -4.99
C LEU A 361 -5.30 -9.12 -6.37
N LYS A 362 -3.97 -9.00 -6.42
CA LYS A 362 -3.23 -9.14 -7.68
C LYS A 362 -3.37 -10.55 -8.26
N ARG A 363 -3.28 -11.58 -7.43
CA ARG A 363 -3.45 -12.98 -7.86
C ARG A 363 -4.85 -13.22 -8.42
N SER A 364 -5.90 -12.74 -7.74
CA SER A 364 -7.28 -12.93 -8.20
C SER A 364 -7.55 -12.20 -9.53
N LEU A 365 -6.92 -11.04 -9.74
CA LEU A 365 -7.09 -10.23 -10.95
C LEU A 365 -6.03 -10.49 -12.03
N TYR A 366 -5.13 -11.47 -11.84
CA TYR A 366 -3.96 -11.65 -12.69
C TYR A 366 -4.32 -11.89 -14.16
N ILE A 367 -5.40 -12.62 -14.46
CA ILE A 367 -5.82 -12.89 -15.85
C ILE A 367 -6.12 -11.60 -16.61
N ASP A 368 -6.77 -10.63 -15.96
CA ASP A 368 -7.10 -9.35 -16.59
C ASP A 368 -5.92 -8.40 -16.61
N TYR A 369 -5.16 -8.36 -15.53
CA TYR A 369 -3.93 -7.57 -15.44
C TYR A 369 -2.88 -8.02 -16.45
N ALA A 370 -2.68 -9.33 -16.64
CA ALA A 370 -1.70 -9.91 -17.55
C ALA A 370 -1.92 -9.52 -19.01
N LYS A 371 -3.16 -9.18 -19.41
CA LYS A 371 -3.47 -8.66 -20.77
C LYS A 371 -2.82 -7.30 -21.05
N THR A 372 -2.39 -6.59 -20.01
CA THR A 372 -1.76 -5.27 -20.10
C THR A 372 -0.24 -5.33 -19.95
N LEU A 373 0.29 -6.48 -19.54
CA LEU A 373 1.72 -6.70 -19.39
C LEU A 373 2.40 -6.75 -20.75
N VAL A 374 3.55 -6.08 -20.82
CA VAL A 374 4.43 -6.16 -21.98
C VAL A 374 5.28 -7.41 -21.84
N ASP A 375 5.39 -8.17 -22.92
CA ASP A 375 6.31 -9.29 -23.00
C ASP A 375 7.76 -8.79 -22.89
N LEU A 376 8.44 -9.26 -21.83
CA LEU A 376 9.81 -8.86 -21.49
C LEU A 376 10.86 -9.73 -22.18
N GLY A 377 10.46 -10.78 -22.89
CA GLY A 377 11.39 -11.64 -23.62
C GLY A 377 12.01 -10.93 -24.82
N SER A 378 13.27 -11.26 -25.12
CA SER A 378 14.06 -10.66 -26.19
C SER A 378 14.61 -11.73 -27.12
N SER A 379 14.77 -11.42 -28.40
CA SER A 379 15.51 -12.27 -29.35
C SER A 379 16.99 -11.84 -29.50
N ILE A 380 17.41 -10.82 -28.75
CA ILE A 380 18.79 -10.29 -28.81
C ILE A 380 19.66 -11.08 -27.84
N GLU A 381 20.73 -11.69 -28.34
CA GLU A 381 21.81 -12.25 -27.51
C GLU A 381 22.87 -11.16 -27.28
N LEU A 382 22.97 -10.66 -26.04
CA LEU A 382 23.96 -9.65 -25.69
C LEU A 382 25.34 -10.29 -25.47
N PRO A 383 26.42 -9.64 -25.92
CA PRO A 383 27.77 -10.11 -25.64
C PRO A 383 28.04 -10.04 -24.12
N LYS A 384 28.84 -10.99 -23.60
CA LYS A 384 29.17 -11.15 -22.16
C LYS A 384 28.01 -11.65 -21.27
N PHE A 385 26.86 -11.99 -21.84
CA PHE A 385 25.79 -12.70 -21.14
C PHE A 385 25.88 -14.20 -21.44
N GLN A 386 25.67 -15.02 -20.42
CA GLN A 386 25.67 -16.47 -20.53
C GLN A 386 24.26 -17.00 -20.77
N LYS A 387 24.14 -17.88 -21.76
CA LYS A 387 22.89 -18.54 -22.12
C LYS A 387 22.67 -19.77 -21.25
N ILE A 388 21.67 -19.71 -20.37
CA ILE A 388 21.38 -20.77 -19.40
C ILE A 388 19.96 -21.27 -19.63
N ARG A 389 19.81 -22.58 -19.79
CA ARG A 389 18.50 -23.25 -19.85
C ARG A 389 18.15 -23.71 -18.44
N LEU A 390 17.06 -23.20 -17.89
CA LEU A 390 16.57 -23.58 -16.58
C LEU A 390 15.76 -24.88 -16.62
N GLU A 391 15.60 -25.54 -15.48
CA GLU A 391 14.83 -26.78 -15.29
C GLU A 391 13.36 -26.61 -15.70
N ASN A 392 12.79 -25.42 -15.46
CA ASN A 392 11.43 -25.07 -15.87
C ASN A 392 11.29 -24.84 -17.39
N GLY A 393 12.37 -25.00 -18.16
CA GLY A 393 12.40 -24.85 -19.61
C GLY A 393 12.68 -23.45 -20.13
N LYS A 394 12.74 -22.42 -19.26
CA LYS A 394 13.09 -21.05 -19.67
C LYS A 394 14.54 -20.97 -20.14
N CYS A 395 14.80 -20.15 -21.15
CA CYS A 395 16.16 -19.81 -21.56
C CYS A 395 16.47 -18.38 -21.10
N LEU A 396 17.41 -18.22 -20.18
CA LEU A 396 17.84 -16.91 -19.71
C LEU A 396 19.20 -16.54 -20.31
N MET A 397 19.36 -15.27 -20.64
CA MET A 397 20.66 -14.64 -20.81
C MET A 397 21.01 -13.97 -19.47
N VAL A 398 22.12 -14.36 -18.84
CA VAL A 398 22.52 -13.89 -17.50
C VAL A 398 23.89 -13.22 -17.55
N SER A 399 24.01 -12.01 -17.02
CA SER A 399 25.30 -11.32 -16.93
C SER A 399 26.15 -11.86 -15.79
N ASP A 400 27.46 -11.63 -15.86
CA ASP A 400 28.29 -11.63 -14.65
C ASP A 400 27.91 -10.45 -13.72
N LEU A 401 28.53 -10.34 -12.54
CA LEU A 401 28.34 -9.18 -11.66
C LEU A 401 28.66 -7.89 -12.43
N ILE A 402 27.78 -6.90 -12.30
CA ILE A 402 28.00 -5.61 -12.95
C ILE A 402 29.22 -4.93 -12.31
N PRO A 403 30.25 -4.56 -13.09
CA PRO A 403 31.47 -3.97 -12.56
C PRO A 403 31.32 -2.47 -12.30
N ILE A 404 32.23 -1.90 -11.51
CA ILE A 404 32.29 -0.45 -11.22
C ILE A 404 32.44 0.36 -12.51
N GLU A 405 33.20 -0.11 -13.49
CA GLU A 405 33.39 0.57 -14.79
C GLU A 405 32.08 0.75 -15.58
N ASP A 406 31.18 -0.24 -15.57
CA ASP A 406 29.88 -0.15 -16.25
C ASP A 406 28.99 0.90 -15.56
N PHE A 407 29.06 0.99 -14.22
CA PHE A 407 28.35 2.02 -13.47
C PHE A 407 28.92 3.42 -13.72
N GLN A 408 30.24 3.56 -13.86
CA GLN A 408 30.87 4.83 -14.25
C GLN A 408 30.38 5.29 -15.64
N GLU A 409 30.26 4.36 -16.60
CA GLU A 409 29.68 4.68 -17.92
C GLU A 409 28.24 5.19 -17.81
N PHE A 410 27.42 4.54 -16.96
CA PHE A 410 26.06 4.99 -16.66
C PHE A 410 26.03 6.41 -16.11
N LEU A 411 26.88 6.74 -15.12
CA LEU A 411 26.93 8.08 -14.52
C LEU A 411 27.31 9.15 -15.55
N ILE A 412 28.32 8.88 -16.39
CA ILE A 412 28.73 9.78 -17.48
C ILE A 412 27.59 10.02 -18.47
N SER A 413 26.82 8.96 -18.77
CA SER A 413 25.71 9.01 -19.73
C SER A 413 24.44 9.64 -19.17
N ASN A 414 24.30 9.79 -17.83
CA ASN A 414 23.08 10.24 -17.16
C ASN A 414 23.35 11.32 -16.09
N PRO A 415 23.89 12.49 -16.45
CA PRO A 415 24.24 13.55 -15.48
C PRO A 415 23.03 14.06 -14.67
N LEU A 416 21.83 14.11 -15.27
CA LEU A 416 20.59 14.52 -14.60
C LEU A 416 20.13 13.55 -13.49
N TYR A 417 20.55 12.29 -13.55
CA TYR A 417 20.32 11.33 -12.47
C TYR A 417 21.27 11.63 -11.31
N LEU A 418 22.55 11.88 -11.59
CA LEU A 418 23.56 12.21 -10.59
C LEU A 418 23.20 13.49 -9.81
N GLU A 419 22.79 14.54 -10.51
CA GLU A 419 22.32 15.79 -9.90
C GLU A 419 21.13 15.55 -8.95
N GLY A 420 20.09 14.84 -9.42
CA GLY A 420 18.93 14.54 -8.60
C GLY A 420 19.24 13.66 -7.40
N ARG A 421 20.18 12.71 -7.54
CA ARG A 421 20.62 11.86 -6.44
C ARG A 421 21.39 12.67 -5.38
N ALA A 422 22.23 13.61 -5.80
CA ALA A 422 22.96 14.49 -4.89
C ALA A 422 22.00 15.33 -4.05
N ASP A 423 20.94 15.88 -4.64
CA ASP A 423 19.90 16.62 -3.91
C ASP A 423 19.26 15.78 -2.79
N VAL A 424 18.93 14.51 -3.06
CA VAL A 424 18.35 13.58 -2.07
C VAL A 424 19.35 13.26 -0.96
N PHE A 425 20.60 13.00 -1.32
CA PHE A 425 21.67 12.75 -0.37
C PHE A 425 21.89 13.93 0.58
N GLU A 426 21.88 15.16 0.06
CA GLU A 426 22.13 16.39 0.84
C GLU A 426 20.95 16.79 1.73
N GLN A 427 19.71 16.60 1.27
CA GLN A 427 18.52 17.07 2.00
C GLN A 427 18.15 16.14 3.16
N GLU A 428 18.43 14.84 3.05
CA GLU A 428 17.84 13.87 3.97
C GLU A 428 18.84 12.86 4.57
N GLY A 429 20.08 12.75 4.06
CA GLY A 429 21.04 11.75 4.55
C GLY A 429 20.53 10.31 4.43
N LEU A 430 19.55 10.07 3.55
CA LEU A 430 18.81 8.81 3.44
C LEU A 430 19.50 7.78 2.55
N LEU A 431 20.44 8.19 1.68
CA LEU A 431 21.14 7.29 0.77
C LEU A 431 22.60 7.09 1.16
N ASP A 432 23.12 5.89 0.94
CA ASP A 432 24.56 5.63 1.05
C ASP A 432 25.36 6.41 -0.01
N ASN A 433 26.56 6.86 0.38
CA ASN A 433 27.53 7.51 -0.49
C ASN A 433 28.21 6.48 -1.41
N LEU A 434 27.82 6.49 -2.68
CA LEU A 434 28.31 5.53 -3.69
C LEU A 434 29.80 5.65 -3.97
N GLU A 435 30.39 6.84 -3.82
CA GLU A 435 31.84 7.02 -3.98
C GLU A 435 32.60 6.25 -2.90
N SER A 436 32.10 6.27 -1.66
CA SER A 436 32.75 5.61 -0.53
C SER A 436 32.72 4.08 -0.61
N VAL A 437 31.63 3.50 -1.14
CA VAL A 437 31.46 2.05 -1.23
C VAL A 437 32.01 1.46 -2.54
N ASN A 438 32.34 2.31 -3.51
CA ASN A 438 32.92 1.90 -4.80
C ASN A 438 34.27 2.58 -5.06
N ALA A 439 35.03 2.87 -3.99
CA ALA A 439 36.35 3.51 -4.04
C ALA A 439 37.50 2.57 -4.40
N ASP A 440 37.21 1.38 -4.91
CA ASP A 440 38.20 0.38 -5.31
C ASP A 440 38.99 0.85 -6.54
N GLU A 441 40.31 0.63 -6.55
CA GLU A 441 41.16 1.00 -7.69
C GLU A 441 40.91 0.09 -8.90
N ASP A 442 40.62 -1.19 -8.65
CA ASP A 442 40.23 -2.14 -9.69
C ASP A 442 38.75 -1.97 -10.04
N THR A 443 38.50 -1.27 -11.14
CA THR A 443 37.14 -0.98 -11.62
C THR A 443 36.43 -2.20 -12.23
N SER A 444 37.12 -3.33 -12.40
CA SER A 444 36.51 -4.59 -12.85
C SER A 444 35.79 -5.33 -11.72
N LEU A 445 36.00 -4.90 -10.47
CA LEU A 445 35.29 -5.42 -9.31
C LEU A 445 33.80 -5.06 -9.35
N PRO A 446 32.93 -5.86 -8.70
CA PRO A 446 31.49 -5.59 -8.68
C PRO A 446 31.12 -4.26 -8.04
N VAL A 447 30.22 -3.52 -8.68
CA VAL A 447 29.65 -2.30 -8.10
C VAL A 447 28.68 -2.66 -6.97
N SER A 448 28.68 -1.83 -5.92
CA SER A 448 27.69 -1.89 -4.85
C SER A 448 26.77 -0.66 -4.87
N LEU A 449 25.47 -0.91 -4.97
CA LEU A 449 24.45 0.11 -5.19
C LEU A 449 23.25 -0.09 -4.25
N THR A 450 22.50 0.99 -4.00
CA THR A 450 21.17 0.88 -3.36
C THR A 450 20.19 0.29 -4.36
N TRP A 451 19.05 -0.22 -3.91
CA TRP A 451 18.06 -0.79 -4.82
C TRP A 451 17.56 0.24 -5.84
N TYR A 452 17.36 1.50 -5.42
CA TYR A 452 16.94 2.58 -6.30
C TYR A 452 17.97 2.88 -7.39
N ASP A 453 19.26 2.86 -7.04
CA ASP A 453 20.36 3.07 -7.98
C ASP A 453 20.42 1.93 -9.01
N VAL A 454 20.17 0.68 -8.57
CA VAL A 454 20.07 -0.50 -9.47
C VAL A 454 18.90 -0.34 -10.45
N MET A 455 17.73 0.10 -10.00
CA MET A 455 16.58 0.31 -10.90
C MET A 455 16.87 1.37 -11.97
N ALA A 456 17.49 2.48 -11.58
CA ALA A 456 17.90 3.52 -12.52
C ALA A 456 18.91 3.00 -13.54
N PHE A 457 19.90 2.23 -13.09
CA PHE A 457 20.87 1.56 -13.96
C PHE A 457 20.19 0.62 -14.95
N ILE A 458 19.28 -0.25 -14.50
CA ILE A 458 18.57 -1.19 -15.38
C ILE A 458 17.73 -0.45 -16.42
N SER A 459 17.03 0.61 -16.01
CA SER A 459 16.23 1.41 -16.91
C SER A 459 17.08 2.04 -18.03
N TRP A 460 18.27 2.55 -17.70
CA TRP A 460 19.23 3.01 -18.70
C TRP A 460 19.77 1.86 -19.57
N PHE A 461 20.16 0.75 -18.96
CA PHE A 461 20.70 -0.42 -19.65
C PHE A 461 19.72 -0.95 -20.70
N ASN A 462 18.43 -1.04 -20.34
CA ASN A 462 17.35 -1.49 -21.23
C ASN A 462 17.20 -0.54 -22.42
N ARG A 463 17.25 0.79 -22.20
CA ARG A 463 17.21 1.78 -23.30
C ARG A 463 18.41 1.66 -24.23
N LYS A 464 19.62 1.48 -23.67
CA LYS A 464 20.87 1.38 -24.43
C LYS A 464 20.91 0.11 -25.29
N ASN A 465 20.53 -1.03 -24.71
CA ASN A 465 20.69 -2.35 -25.33
C ASN A 465 19.43 -2.89 -26.01
N LYS A 466 18.28 -2.20 -25.87
CA LYS A 466 16.98 -2.59 -26.44
C LYS A 466 16.51 -3.98 -25.99
N VAL A 467 16.83 -4.33 -24.74
CA VAL A 467 16.33 -5.52 -24.03
C VAL A 467 15.52 -5.09 -22.82
N GLU A 468 14.73 -5.98 -22.23
CA GLU A 468 14.06 -5.74 -20.96
C GLU A 468 14.69 -6.60 -19.86
N SER A 469 15.90 -6.22 -19.45
CA SER A 469 16.60 -6.88 -18.36
C SER A 469 15.94 -6.58 -17.01
N ARG A 470 16.13 -7.53 -16.09
CA ARG A 470 15.68 -7.51 -14.70
C ARG A 470 16.71 -8.22 -13.83
N LEU A 471 16.44 -8.27 -12.53
CA LEU A 471 17.21 -9.09 -11.59
C LEU A 471 16.70 -10.54 -11.61
N LEU A 472 17.52 -11.47 -11.14
CA LEU A 472 17.12 -12.87 -10.95
C LEU A 472 16.04 -12.97 -9.85
N THR A 473 15.11 -13.91 -9.99
CA THR A 473 14.29 -14.35 -8.86
C THR A 473 15.13 -15.22 -7.91
N TYR A 474 14.61 -15.50 -6.71
CA TYR A 474 15.30 -16.40 -5.78
C TYR A 474 15.52 -17.79 -6.38
N ASP A 475 14.48 -18.38 -6.96
CA ASP A 475 14.56 -19.73 -7.54
C ASP A 475 15.55 -19.78 -8.72
N GLU A 476 15.53 -18.76 -9.57
CA GLU A 476 16.50 -18.63 -10.67
C GLU A 476 17.93 -18.47 -10.12
N PHE A 477 18.12 -17.68 -9.06
CA PHE A 477 19.42 -17.47 -8.41
C PHE A 477 20.00 -18.79 -7.86
N ILE A 478 19.18 -19.57 -7.15
CA ILE A 478 19.58 -20.87 -6.59
C ILE A 478 20.03 -21.81 -7.70
N GLU A 479 19.30 -21.84 -8.81
CA GLU A 479 19.61 -22.72 -9.93
C GLU A 479 20.92 -22.35 -10.62
N VAL A 480 21.21 -21.06 -10.82
CA VAL A 480 22.45 -20.61 -11.48
C VAL A 480 23.67 -20.54 -10.55
N SER A 481 23.45 -20.57 -9.23
CA SER A 481 24.49 -20.42 -8.21
C SER A 481 25.30 -21.72 -7.99
N PRO A 482 26.62 -21.64 -7.70
CA PRO A 482 27.43 -22.76 -7.24
C PRO A 482 27.17 -23.16 -5.79
N PHE A 483 26.49 -22.31 -5.02
CA PHE A 483 26.24 -22.55 -3.61
C PHE A 483 24.99 -23.43 -3.44
N SER A 484 24.99 -24.24 -2.38
CA SER A 484 23.83 -25.02 -1.95
C SER A 484 23.42 -24.56 -0.56
N GLU A 485 22.11 -24.48 -0.29
CA GLU A 485 21.62 -24.19 1.06
C GLU A 485 22.19 -25.25 2.01
N LYS A 486 22.81 -24.81 3.10
CA LYS A 486 23.03 -25.73 4.21
C LYS A 486 21.67 -25.92 4.88
N ILE A 487 21.11 -27.11 4.73
CA ILE A 487 20.04 -27.57 5.61
C ILE A 487 20.71 -27.75 6.97
N ASP A 488 20.63 -26.73 7.83
CA ASP A 488 21.01 -26.89 9.22
C ASP A 488 19.99 -27.85 9.84
N ASP A 489 20.41 -29.10 10.07
CA ASP A 489 19.72 -30.05 10.93
C ASP A 489 19.44 -29.38 12.29
N ASP A 490 18.16 -29.24 12.65
CA ASP A 490 17.61 -29.17 14.00
C ASP A 490 18.50 -28.54 15.10
N SER A 491 18.96 -27.30 14.92
CA SER A 491 19.53 -26.52 16.02
C SER A 491 18.89 -25.13 16.11
N GLY A 492 17.74 -25.13 16.80
CA GLY A 492 17.03 -24.00 17.41
C GLY A 492 17.48 -22.57 17.08
N LEU A 493 16.59 -21.84 16.41
CA LEU A 493 16.32 -20.40 16.56
C LEU A 493 17.42 -19.60 17.27
N SER A 494 18.39 -19.07 16.53
CA SER A 494 19.26 -18.01 17.06
C SER A 494 18.48 -16.69 17.11
N PHE A 495 17.67 -16.52 18.16
CA PHE A 495 17.11 -15.21 18.49
C PHE A 495 18.26 -14.26 18.86
N TYR A 496 18.39 -13.16 18.10
CA TYR A 496 19.29 -12.07 18.43
C TYR A 496 18.79 -11.41 19.72
N SER A 497 19.42 -11.72 20.87
CA SER A 497 19.16 -10.98 22.12
C SER A 497 20.05 -9.74 22.16
N PRO A 498 19.55 -8.56 22.58
CA PRO A 498 20.39 -7.38 22.76
C PRO A 498 21.47 -7.66 23.82
N PRO A 499 22.68 -7.09 23.68
CA PRO A 499 23.83 -7.49 24.48
C PRO A 499 23.64 -7.13 25.95
N LEU A 500 23.96 -8.07 26.83
CA LEU A 500 23.98 -7.84 28.28
C LEU A 500 25.34 -7.26 28.69
N ASN A 501 25.31 -6.10 29.35
CA ASN A 501 26.51 -5.45 29.89
C ASN A 501 27.01 -6.19 31.12
N ARG A 502 28.29 -6.55 31.16
CA ARG A 502 28.94 -7.00 32.38
C ARG A 502 30.19 -6.16 32.63
N THR A 503 30.27 -5.57 33.82
CA THR A 503 31.46 -4.83 34.25
C THR A 503 32.23 -5.68 35.25
N PHE A 504 33.51 -5.92 34.98
CA PHE A 504 34.41 -6.61 35.89
C PHE A 504 35.73 -5.82 35.98
N ASN A 505 36.19 -5.54 37.20
CA ASN A 505 37.39 -4.72 37.47
C ASN A 505 37.42 -3.34 36.78
N GLY A 506 36.26 -2.71 36.59
CA GLY A 506 36.16 -1.37 35.99
C GLY A 506 36.18 -1.34 34.47
N GLU A 507 36.32 -2.48 33.80
CA GLU A 507 36.15 -2.62 32.35
C GLU A 507 34.79 -3.25 32.03
N THR A 508 34.04 -2.62 31.13
CA THR A 508 32.75 -3.11 30.66
C THR A 508 32.97 -3.97 29.42
N SER A 509 32.53 -5.23 29.46
CA SER A 509 32.52 -6.14 28.33
C SER A 509 31.10 -6.65 28.04
N PHE A 510 30.84 -6.98 26.78
CA PHE A 510 29.57 -7.52 26.31
C PHE A 510 29.69 -9.05 26.22
N ILE A 511 28.73 -9.79 26.79
CA ILE A 511 28.68 -11.26 26.69
C ILE A 511 27.48 -11.66 25.83
N GLY A 512 27.69 -12.58 24.89
CA GLY A 512 26.64 -13.18 24.06
C GLY A 512 26.93 -13.32 22.57
N GLN A 513 28.08 -12.84 22.09
CA GLN A 513 28.56 -13.23 20.77
C GLN A 513 29.36 -14.53 20.90
N PRO A 514 29.06 -15.59 20.12
CA PRO A 514 30.17 -16.33 19.57
C PRO A 514 31.03 -15.28 18.87
N ASN A 515 32.31 -15.18 19.23
CA ASN A 515 33.28 -14.59 18.31
C ASN A 515 33.30 -15.49 17.06
N GLU A 516 32.26 -15.44 16.20
CA GLU A 516 32.59 -15.31 14.80
C GLU A 516 33.32 -13.97 14.79
N GLU A 517 34.66 -14.01 14.79
CA GLU A 517 35.43 -12.89 14.26
C GLU A 517 34.63 -12.43 13.04
N PHE A 518 34.26 -11.14 12.99
CA PHE A 518 33.76 -10.54 11.76
C PHE A 518 34.91 -10.64 10.76
N GLU A 519 35.13 -11.84 10.24
CA GLU A 519 36.12 -12.15 9.24
C GLU A 519 35.45 -11.61 7.98
N TYR A 520 35.66 -10.31 7.75
CA TYR A 520 35.36 -9.67 6.50
C TYR A 520 36.26 -10.32 5.45
N ASN A 521 35.89 -11.51 5.02
CA ASN A 521 36.76 -12.41 4.28
C ASN A 521 37.07 -11.90 2.86
N CYS A 522 36.45 -10.80 2.46
CA CYS A 522 36.80 -10.07 1.25
C CYS A 522 36.57 -8.56 1.32
N LEU A 523 36.39 -7.97 2.50
CA LEU A 523 36.07 -6.54 2.64
C LEU A 523 36.91 -5.89 3.74
N SER A 524 37.18 -4.60 3.63
CA SER A 524 37.81 -3.82 4.70
C SER A 524 37.37 -2.37 4.68
N PHE A 525 37.29 -1.78 5.87
CA PHE A 525 36.98 -0.37 6.03
C PHE A 525 38.25 0.47 6.05
N TYR A 526 38.17 1.65 5.46
CA TYR A 526 39.24 2.64 5.40
C TYR A 526 38.70 4.01 5.79
N ASP A 527 39.45 4.75 6.59
CA ASP A 527 39.06 6.11 6.97
C ASP A 527 39.26 7.13 5.83
N GLU A 528 38.99 8.41 6.08
CA GLU A 528 39.14 9.48 5.08
C GLU A 528 40.61 9.76 4.68
N ASN A 529 41.57 9.27 5.45
CA ASN A 529 43.00 9.37 5.16
C ASN A 529 43.53 8.14 4.39
N GLY A 530 42.70 7.12 4.21
CA GLY A 530 43.09 5.85 3.60
C GLY A 530 43.73 4.87 4.59
N ASP A 531 43.62 5.11 5.89
CA ASP A 531 44.10 4.18 6.91
C ASP A 531 43.06 3.08 7.14
N LYS A 532 43.54 1.83 7.15
CA LYS A 532 42.69 0.65 7.36
C LYS A 532 42.14 0.62 8.79
N ILE A 533 40.84 0.47 8.90
CA ILE A 533 40.12 0.30 10.17
C ILE A 533 40.01 -1.21 10.44
N PHE A 534 40.55 -1.65 11.57
CA PHE A 534 40.43 -3.04 12.01
C PHE A 534 39.01 -3.31 12.54
N GLY A 535 38.28 -4.21 11.88
CA GLY A 535 36.91 -4.57 12.24
C GLY A 535 35.86 -3.57 11.72
N HIS A 536 34.69 -3.56 12.36
CA HIS A 536 33.62 -2.62 12.01
C HIS A 536 33.94 -1.23 12.59
N PRO A 537 33.70 -0.13 11.85
CA PRO A 537 33.86 1.22 12.37
C PRO A 537 33.05 1.43 13.67
N PRO A 538 33.58 2.21 14.63
CA PRO A 538 32.83 2.55 15.84
C PRO A 538 31.59 3.38 15.50
N TYR A 539 30.61 3.38 16.40
CA TYR A 539 29.42 4.20 16.24
C TYR A 539 29.78 5.69 16.07
N MET A 540 29.28 6.33 15.02
CA MET A 540 29.55 7.72 14.69
C MET A 540 28.35 8.37 13.99
N LYS A 541 28.40 9.69 13.82
CA LYS A 541 27.36 10.42 13.09
C LYS A 541 27.32 9.97 11.63
N GLU A 542 26.12 9.95 11.06
CA GLU A 542 25.87 9.51 9.68
C GLU A 542 26.81 10.16 8.67
N LYS A 543 26.93 11.50 8.72
CA LYS A 543 27.84 12.26 7.84
C LYS A 543 29.31 11.82 7.93
N SER A 544 29.76 11.36 9.10
CA SER A 544 31.12 10.82 9.28
C SER A 544 31.23 9.40 8.75
N PHE A 545 30.23 8.57 9.01
CA PHE A 545 30.17 7.19 8.50
C PHE A 545 30.17 7.14 6.97
N GLN A 546 29.45 8.06 6.32
CA GLN A 546 29.39 8.18 4.86
C GLN A 546 30.72 8.54 4.19
N LYS A 547 31.72 8.99 4.95
CA LYS A 547 33.09 9.21 4.45
C LYS A 547 33.99 7.99 4.51
N ILE A 548 33.67 7.02 5.39
CA ILE A 548 34.46 5.80 5.51
C ILE A 548 34.32 5.00 4.23
N GLN A 549 35.43 4.57 3.65
CA GLN A 549 35.43 3.73 2.46
C GLN A 549 35.26 2.27 2.85
N LEU A 550 34.51 1.51 2.05
CA LEU A 550 34.39 0.05 2.17
C LEU A 550 34.94 -0.55 0.87
N LYS A 551 36.08 -1.23 0.94
CA LYS A 551 36.81 -1.76 -0.21
C LYS A 551 36.86 -3.27 -0.19
N PHE A 552 37.03 -3.87 -1.36
CA PHE A 552 37.33 -5.28 -1.51
C PHE A 552 38.80 -5.58 -1.18
N GLU A 553 39.05 -6.76 -0.61
CA GLU A 553 40.39 -7.31 -0.41
C GLU A 553 40.35 -8.81 -0.71
N ASP A 554 41.37 -9.35 -1.40
CA ASP A 554 41.53 -10.79 -1.63
C ASP A 554 40.25 -11.53 -2.08
N VAL A 555 39.50 -10.95 -3.02
CA VAL A 555 38.21 -11.48 -3.48
C VAL A 555 38.38 -12.88 -4.09
N LYS A 556 37.64 -13.85 -3.55
CA LYS A 556 37.58 -15.21 -4.07
C LYS A 556 36.29 -15.42 -4.84
N TYR A 557 36.42 -16.07 -5.99
CA TYR A 557 35.30 -16.42 -6.84
C TYR A 557 35.11 -17.93 -6.93
N LEU A 558 33.86 -18.36 -6.97
CA LEU A 558 33.45 -19.66 -7.50
C LEU A 558 32.80 -19.45 -8.86
N GLU A 559 32.86 -20.46 -9.71
CA GLU A 559 32.31 -20.39 -11.07
C GLU A 559 31.30 -21.50 -11.31
N LYS A 560 30.17 -21.15 -11.93
CA LYS A 560 29.17 -22.09 -12.46
C LYS A 560 28.52 -21.46 -13.67
N HIS A 561 28.29 -22.24 -14.73
CA HIS A 561 27.75 -21.73 -16.00
C HIS A 561 28.54 -20.54 -16.58
N GLU A 562 29.87 -20.52 -16.38
CA GLU A 562 30.74 -19.41 -16.77
C GLU A 562 30.39 -18.06 -16.11
N LEU A 563 29.66 -18.09 -14.98
CA LEU A 563 29.35 -16.94 -14.13
C LEU A 563 30.20 -16.99 -12.87
N ARG A 564 30.78 -15.85 -12.47
CA ARG A 564 31.64 -15.74 -11.28
C ARG A 564 30.82 -15.25 -10.09
N PHE A 565 30.84 -15.98 -8.99
CA PHE A 565 30.16 -15.64 -7.73
C PHE A 565 31.17 -15.40 -6.61
N ILE A 566 31.00 -14.33 -5.82
CA ILE A 566 31.89 -14.04 -4.69
C ILE A 566 31.65 -15.05 -3.56
N ASP A 567 32.72 -15.72 -3.10
CA ASP A 567 32.69 -16.61 -1.94
C ASP A 567 32.81 -15.84 -0.62
N SER A 568 31.76 -15.10 -0.26
CA SER A 568 31.73 -14.28 0.95
C SER A 568 30.37 -14.29 1.65
N LYS A 569 30.40 -14.25 2.99
CA LYS A 569 29.22 -13.96 3.83
C LYS A 569 28.90 -12.45 3.88
N ASN A 570 29.82 -11.61 3.40
CA ASN A 570 29.73 -10.15 3.42
C ASN A 570 29.34 -9.54 2.07
N PHE A 571 29.11 -10.37 1.05
CA PHE A 571 28.62 -9.95 -0.25
C PHE A 571 27.24 -10.53 -0.51
N GLY A 572 26.32 -9.68 -0.97
CA GLY A 572 24.99 -10.08 -1.37
C GLY A 572 24.63 -9.57 -2.76
N GLU A 573 23.57 -10.14 -3.33
CA GLU A 573 23.03 -9.72 -4.63
C GLU A 573 21.56 -9.31 -4.49
N TRP A 574 21.19 -8.19 -5.12
CA TRP A 574 19.81 -7.76 -5.24
C TRP A 574 19.00 -8.74 -6.11
N LEU A 575 17.78 -9.05 -5.67
CA LEU A 575 16.84 -9.92 -6.37
C LEU A 575 15.59 -9.16 -6.84
N ASN A 576 14.87 -9.76 -7.79
CA ASN A 576 13.73 -9.14 -8.48
C ASN A 576 12.60 -8.68 -7.55
N ASN A 577 12.41 -9.36 -6.42
CA ASN A 577 11.37 -9.08 -5.43
C ASN A 577 11.79 -8.07 -4.34
N LYS A 578 12.73 -7.15 -4.65
CA LYS A 578 13.24 -6.14 -3.71
C LYS A 578 13.91 -6.73 -2.47
N THR A 579 14.43 -7.96 -2.57
CA THR A 579 15.21 -8.60 -1.51
C THR A 579 16.69 -8.70 -1.88
N CYS A 580 17.52 -9.12 -0.94
CA CYS A 580 18.92 -9.42 -1.16
C CYS A 580 19.21 -10.83 -0.65
N VAL A 581 19.98 -11.58 -1.43
CA VAL A 581 20.50 -12.90 -1.05
C VAL A 581 21.99 -12.81 -0.77
N CYS A 582 22.44 -13.39 0.34
CA CYS A 582 23.86 -13.58 0.61
C CYS A 582 24.39 -14.70 -0.29
N CYS A 583 25.39 -14.45 -1.13
CA CYS A 583 25.84 -15.42 -2.12
C CYS A 583 26.24 -16.75 -1.48
N LYS A 584 27.07 -16.71 -0.42
CA LYS A 584 27.63 -17.92 0.19
C LYS A 584 26.62 -18.74 0.99
N THR A 585 25.73 -18.09 1.73
CA THR A 585 24.81 -18.78 2.66
C THR A 585 23.42 -18.97 2.06
N LEU A 586 23.09 -18.28 0.97
CA LEU A 586 21.76 -18.24 0.35
C LEU A 586 20.66 -17.70 1.26
N THR A 587 21.03 -17.16 2.42
CA THR A 587 20.10 -16.54 3.35
C THR A 587 19.78 -15.10 2.97
N GLY A 588 18.63 -14.59 3.44
CA GLY A 588 18.29 -13.17 3.30
C GLY A 588 19.26 -12.23 4.03
N PHE A 589 19.13 -10.93 3.76
CA PHE A 589 20.01 -9.88 4.28
C PHE A 589 20.24 -9.93 5.80
N TYR A 590 19.23 -10.29 6.59
CA TYR A 590 19.32 -10.36 8.05
C TYR A 590 19.60 -11.77 8.62
N ASN A 591 19.94 -12.75 7.77
CA ASN A 591 20.12 -14.16 8.15
C ASN A 591 18.88 -14.79 8.84
N TYR A 592 17.68 -14.23 8.66
CA TYR A 592 16.42 -14.78 9.17
C TYR A 592 15.65 -15.56 8.10
N ILE A 593 14.85 -16.54 8.54
CA ILE A 593 13.93 -17.33 7.70
C ILE A 593 12.77 -16.46 7.19
N ALA A 594 12.27 -15.52 8.01
CA ALA A 594 11.26 -14.56 7.60
C ALA A 594 11.96 -13.43 6.83
N LYS A 595 11.82 -13.39 5.49
CA LYS A 595 12.47 -12.46 4.54
C LYS A 595 12.08 -10.99 4.83
N PRO A 596 12.81 -10.22 5.67
CA PRO A 596 12.48 -8.81 5.85
C PRO A 596 13.01 -8.09 4.61
N THR A 597 12.22 -7.20 4.01
CA THR A 597 12.74 -6.33 2.95
C THR A 597 13.95 -5.56 3.51
N PRO A 598 15.15 -5.69 2.91
CA PRO A 598 16.32 -4.92 3.34
C PRO A 598 16.04 -3.43 3.16
N VAL A 599 16.83 -2.59 3.82
CA VAL A 599 16.70 -1.14 3.65
C VAL A 599 17.12 -0.80 2.21
N LEU A 600 16.16 -0.37 1.39
CA LEU A 600 16.32 -0.24 -0.07
C LEU A 600 17.25 0.92 -0.47
N ASP A 601 17.45 1.87 0.44
CA ASP A 601 18.30 3.05 0.34
C ASP A 601 19.74 2.81 0.82
N SER A 602 20.08 1.56 1.20
CA SER A 602 21.42 1.17 1.62
C SER A 602 22.09 0.20 0.65
N THR A 603 23.41 0.30 0.53
CA THR A 603 24.27 -0.67 -0.16
C THR A 603 24.70 -1.84 0.74
N GLY A 604 24.22 -1.88 1.98
CA GLY A 604 24.62 -2.85 3.01
C GLY A 604 25.82 -2.42 3.86
N LYS A 605 26.40 -1.23 3.60
CA LYS A 605 27.63 -0.74 4.23
C LYS A 605 27.56 -0.69 5.75
N TYR A 606 26.42 -0.31 6.32
CA TYR A 606 26.16 -0.25 7.77
C TYR A 606 26.25 -1.61 8.50
N LYS A 607 26.28 -2.72 7.75
CA LYS A 607 26.51 -4.09 8.26
C LYS A 607 27.89 -4.63 7.85
N GLY A 608 28.76 -3.79 7.29
CA GLY A 608 30.02 -4.22 6.68
C GLY A 608 29.80 -5.22 5.55
N ARG A 609 28.83 -4.92 4.69
CA ARG A 609 28.51 -5.69 3.50
C ARG A 609 28.49 -4.81 2.27
N LYS A 610 28.73 -5.42 1.11
CA LYS A 610 28.43 -4.84 -0.20
C LYS A 610 27.31 -5.63 -0.86
N THR A 611 26.32 -4.93 -1.42
CA THR A 611 25.27 -5.54 -2.23
C THR A 611 25.48 -5.18 -3.70
N GLY A 612 25.80 -6.17 -4.53
CA GLY A 612 25.89 -6.04 -5.98
C GLY A 612 24.63 -6.58 -6.67
N PHE A 613 24.71 -6.80 -7.98
CA PHE A 613 23.61 -7.35 -8.77
C PHE A 613 24.08 -7.90 -10.11
N ARG A 614 23.23 -8.73 -10.72
CA ARG A 614 23.34 -9.22 -12.09
C ARG A 614 22.07 -8.93 -12.85
N LEU A 615 22.20 -8.88 -14.16
CA LEU A 615 21.08 -8.70 -15.07
C LEU A 615 20.75 -10.03 -15.73
N CYS A 616 19.46 -10.31 -15.87
CA CYS A 616 18.97 -11.39 -16.70
C CYS A 616 17.78 -10.95 -17.55
N TYR A 617 17.59 -11.61 -18.67
CA TYR A 617 16.36 -11.52 -19.47
C TYR A 617 16.08 -12.85 -20.16
N GLU A 618 14.81 -13.09 -20.49
CA GLU A 618 14.40 -14.30 -21.18
C GLU A 618 14.70 -14.20 -22.68
N LEU A 619 15.41 -15.20 -23.21
CA LEU A 619 15.67 -15.32 -24.63
C LEU A 619 14.50 -16.07 -25.29
N LYS A 620 13.88 -15.42 -26.28
CA LYS A 620 12.86 -16.03 -27.13
C LYS A 620 13.52 -16.97 -28.13
N ASP A 621 12.89 -18.13 -28.31
CA ASP A 621 13.26 -19.10 -29.34
C ASP A 621 13.10 -18.54 -30.76
#